data_AF-A0A9Q5CP23-F1
#
_entry.id   AF-A0A9Q5CP23-F1
#
_cell.length_a   1.000
_cell.length_b   1.000
_cell.length_c   1.000
_cell.angle_alpha   90.00
_cell.angle_beta   90.00
_cell.angle_gamma   90.00
#
_symmetry.space_group_name_H-M   'P 1'
#
loop_
_entity.id
_entity.type
_entity.pdbx_description
1 polymer ?
#
loop_
_entity_poly.entity_id
_entity_poly.type
_entity_poly.pdbx_seq_one_letter_code
_entity_poly.pdbx_strand_id
1 'polypeptide(L)'
;MINIAVEEIKQRIDNNLKALKELDEKYLKAYKPKEWSEGSSYNDYDSIHGGKKEPRIEDYYKERQKILALIELDEQLITSLRLQVNDDEYLNLLKNNSQRIQYYRFVKGYTQSKTADILGITERQVRRIEKEIKMSGLMSCSLDFQ
;
A
#
# COMPACT_ATOMS: atom_id res chain seq x y z
N MET A 1 17.62 5.89 -6.09
CA MET A 1 17.26 4.83 -5.11
C MET A 1 15.77 4.54 -5.10
N ILE A 2 14.88 5.53 -4.93
CA ILE A 2 13.41 5.32 -4.93
C ILE A 2 12.91 4.64 -6.22
N ASN A 3 13.41 5.07 -7.39
CA ASN A 3 12.99 4.47 -8.67
C ASN A 3 13.35 2.97 -8.79
N ILE A 4 14.49 2.55 -8.25
CA ILE A 4 14.93 1.15 -8.26
C ILE A 4 13.99 0.34 -7.34
N ALA A 5 13.70 0.85 -6.15
CA ALA A 5 12.76 0.19 -5.22
C ALA A 5 11.34 0.07 -5.81
N VAL A 6 10.86 1.09 -6.52
CA VAL A 6 9.55 1.04 -7.20
C VAL A 6 9.53 -0.01 -8.31
N GLU A 7 10.61 -0.16 -9.07
CA GLU A 7 10.72 -1.20 -10.10
C GLU A 7 10.70 -2.61 -9.49
N GLU A 8 11.41 -2.83 -8.38
CA GLU A 8 11.39 -4.11 -7.66
C GLU A 8 9.99 -4.47 -7.13
N ILE A 9 9.22 -3.50 -6.64
CA ILE A 9 7.84 -3.74 -6.17
C ILE A 9 6.93 -4.08 -7.36
N LYS A 10 7.08 -3.39 -8.49
CA LYS A 10 6.33 -3.73 -9.71
C LYS A 10 6.62 -5.16 -10.19
N GLN A 11 7.88 -5.57 -10.18
CA GLN A 11 8.24 -6.95 -10.53
C GLN A 11 7.60 -7.97 -9.58
N ARG A 12 7.51 -7.66 -8.28
CA ARG A 12 6.80 -8.50 -7.31
C ARG A 12 5.30 -8.60 -7.62
N ILE A 13 4.65 -7.47 -7.93
CA ILE A 13 3.23 -7.44 -8.35
C ILE A 13 3.04 -8.31 -9.60
N ASP A 14 3.89 -8.15 -10.62
CA ASP A 14 3.79 -8.93 -11.86
C ASP A 14 3.95 -10.44 -11.61
N ASN A 15 4.87 -10.83 -10.72
CA ASN A 15 5.04 -12.22 -10.33
C ASN A 15 3.82 -12.76 -9.56
N ASN A 16 3.25 -11.97 -8.65
CA ASN A 16 2.03 -12.34 -7.93
C ASN A 16 0.82 -12.46 -8.85
N LEU A 17 0.69 -11.59 -9.86
CA LEU A 17 -0.35 -11.68 -10.89
C LEU A 17 -0.20 -12.93 -11.77
N LYS A 18 1.03 -13.32 -12.11
CA LYS A 18 1.30 -14.59 -12.81
C LYS A 18 0.90 -15.79 -11.94
N ALA A 19 1.31 -15.80 -10.67
CA ALA A 19 0.94 -16.85 -9.73
C ALA A 19 -0.58 -16.98 -9.55
N LEU A 20 -1.30 -15.86 -9.53
CA LEU A 20 -2.77 -15.84 -9.49
C LEU A 20 -3.38 -16.49 -10.73
N LYS A 21 -2.88 -16.17 -11.93
CA LYS A 21 -3.35 -16.80 -13.17
C LYS A 21 -3.08 -18.30 -13.19
N GLU A 22 -1.89 -18.72 -12.78
CA GLU A 22 -1.53 -20.14 -12.70
C GLU A 22 -2.43 -20.90 -11.70
N LEU A 23 -2.75 -20.28 -10.57
CA LEU A 23 -3.68 -20.81 -9.58
C LEU A 23 -5.09 -20.99 -10.16
N ASP A 24 -5.62 -19.95 -10.82
CA ASP A 24 -6.93 -19.96 -11.47
C ASP A 24 -6.97 -21.02 -12.60
N GLU A 25 -5.93 -21.10 -13.43
CA GLU A 25 -5.81 -22.12 -14.47
C GLU A 25 -5.76 -23.54 -13.90
N LYS A 26 -5.01 -23.75 -12.82
CA LYS A 26 -4.90 -25.05 -12.17
C LYS A 26 -6.24 -25.48 -11.58
N TYR A 27 -6.96 -24.55 -10.95
CA TYR A 27 -8.30 -24.78 -10.46
C TYR A 27 -9.27 -25.12 -11.60
N LEU A 28 -9.29 -24.31 -12.67
CA LEU A 28 -10.14 -24.55 -13.83
C LEU A 28 -9.82 -25.88 -14.51
N LYS A 29 -8.54 -26.26 -14.68
CA LYS A 29 -8.14 -27.56 -15.25
C LYS A 29 -8.60 -28.75 -14.39
N ALA A 30 -8.70 -28.57 -13.07
CA ALA A 30 -9.17 -29.60 -12.16
C ALA A 30 -10.70 -29.76 -12.19
N TYR A 31 -11.44 -28.65 -12.35
CA TYR A 31 -12.90 -28.62 -12.31
C TYR A 31 -13.59 -28.57 -13.68
N LYS A 32 -12.83 -28.45 -14.79
CA LYS A 32 -13.39 -28.51 -16.15
C LYS A 32 -14.01 -29.89 -16.36
N PRO A 33 -15.26 -29.98 -16.85
CA PRO A 33 -15.84 -31.26 -17.27
C PRO A 33 -14.89 -31.94 -18.25
N LYS A 34 -14.57 -33.22 -18.04
CA LYS A 34 -13.89 -34.00 -19.09
C LYS A 34 -14.82 -34.00 -20.31
N GLU A 35 -14.45 -33.27 -21.35
CA GLU A 35 -14.99 -33.52 -22.68
C GLU A 35 -14.75 -35.00 -22.97
N TRP A 36 -15.79 -35.71 -23.41
CA TRP A 36 -15.65 -37.10 -23.81
C TRP A 36 -14.62 -37.15 -24.92
N SER A 37 -13.45 -37.74 -24.66
CA SER A 37 -12.49 -38.05 -25.70
C SER A 37 -13.18 -39.05 -26.64
N GLU A 38 -13.54 -38.61 -27.84
CA GLU A 38 -13.98 -39.50 -28.90
C GLU A 38 -12.87 -40.56 -29.11
N GLY A 39 -13.12 -41.77 -28.61
CA GLY A 39 -12.18 -42.88 -28.65
C GLY A 39 -11.58 -43.24 -27.30
N SER A 40 -12.34 -43.94 -26.46
CA SER A 40 -11.75 -44.92 -25.54
C SER A 40 -12.06 -46.31 -26.09
N SER A 41 -11.00 -47.03 -26.47
CA SER A 41 -11.08 -48.43 -26.85
C SER A 41 -11.49 -49.24 -25.62
N TYR A 42 -12.37 -50.23 -25.80
CA TYR A 42 -12.91 -51.07 -24.73
C TYR A 42 -11.85 -51.90 -23.96
N ASN A 43 -10.57 -51.83 -24.34
CA ASN A 43 -9.46 -52.60 -23.75
C ASN A 43 -8.61 -51.83 -22.73
N ASP A 44 -8.89 -50.56 -22.42
CA ASP A 44 -8.06 -49.73 -21.52
C ASP A 44 -8.50 -49.80 -20.04
N TYR A 45 -8.92 -50.98 -19.57
CA TYR A 45 -9.41 -51.18 -18.19
C TYR A 45 -8.33 -51.06 -17.10
N ASP A 46 -7.04 -50.93 -17.45
CA ASP A 46 -5.92 -50.87 -16.49
C ASP A 46 -5.24 -49.49 -16.34
N SER A 47 -5.79 -48.42 -16.92
CA SER A 47 -5.22 -47.06 -16.77
C SER A 47 -5.98 -46.16 -15.78
N ILE A 48 -6.63 -46.73 -14.75
CA ILE A 48 -7.09 -45.91 -13.61
C ILE A 48 -5.90 -45.62 -12.69
N HIS A 49 -4.89 -44.92 -13.23
CA HIS A 49 -3.85 -44.32 -12.42
C HIS A 49 -4.50 -43.29 -11.50
N GLY A 50 -4.42 -43.54 -10.19
CA GLY A 50 -4.86 -42.73 -9.05
C GLY A 50 -5.60 -41.43 -9.39
N GLY A 51 -6.90 -41.39 -9.08
CA GLY A 51 -7.76 -40.23 -9.30
C GLY A 51 -7.06 -38.92 -8.93
N LYS A 52 -7.07 -37.96 -9.86
CA LYS A 52 -6.45 -36.64 -9.67
C LYS A 52 -6.92 -36.11 -8.31
N LYS A 53 -5.97 -35.75 -7.42
CA LYS A 53 -6.31 -35.13 -6.13
C LYS A 53 -7.10 -33.86 -6.40
N GLU A 54 -8.40 -33.88 -6.12
CA GLU A 54 -9.26 -32.71 -6.27
C GLU A 54 -8.80 -31.63 -5.29
N PRO A 55 -8.42 -30.43 -5.78
CA PRO A 55 -8.05 -29.35 -4.89
C PRO A 55 -9.29 -28.90 -4.11
N ARG A 56 -9.20 -28.86 -2.78
CA ARG A 56 -10.30 -28.36 -1.95
C ARG A 56 -10.59 -26.91 -2.30
N ILE A 57 -11.85 -26.59 -2.51
CA ILE A 57 -12.30 -25.23 -2.88
C ILE A 57 -11.85 -24.19 -1.84
N GLU A 58 -11.89 -24.55 -0.55
CA GLU A 58 -11.45 -23.68 0.54
C GLU A 58 -9.96 -23.31 0.44
N ASP A 59 -9.11 -24.26 0.07
CA ASP A 59 -7.67 -24.04 -0.02
C ASP A 59 -7.37 -23.08 -1.18
N TYR A 60 -8.03 -23.27 -2.32
CA TYR A 60 -7.97 -22.34 -3.45
C TYR A 60 -8.40 -20.92 -3.05
N TYR A 61 -9.54 -20.78 -2.36
CA TYR A 61 -10.05 -19.46 -1.97
C TYR A 61 -9.09 -18.74 -1.00
N LYS A 62 -8.52 -19.46 -0.03
CA LYS A 62 -7.53 -18.93 0.92
C LYS A 62 -6.26 -18.49 0.20
N GLU A 63 -5.71 -19.30 -0.70
CA GLU A 63 -4.52 -18.95 -1.47
C GLU A 63 -4.77 -17.74 -2.37
N ARG A 64 -5.93 -17.71 -3.04
CA ARG A 64 -6.34 -16.59 -3.88
C ARG A 64 -6.46 -15.27 -3.10
N GLN A 65 -7.14 -15.31 -1.94
CA GLN A 65 -7.26 -14.14 -1.06
C GLN A 65 -5.90 -13.64 -0.59
N LYS A 66 -4.99 -14.55 -0.21
CA LYS A 66 -3.64 -14.20 0.21
C LYS A 66 -2.88 -13.48 -0.90
N ILE A 67 -2.92 -13.97 -2.14
CA ILE A 67 -2.21 -13.35 -3.27
C ILE A 67 -2.79 -11.95 -3.56
N LEU A 68 -4.12 -11.80 -3.53
CA LEU A 68 -4.77 -10.50 -3.70
C LEU A 68 -4.36 -9.48 -2.62
N ALA A 69 -4.33 -9.91 -1.36
CA ALA A 69 -3.90 -9.06 -0.26
C ALA A 69 -2.44 -8.61 -0.42
N LEU A 70 -1.55 -9.49 -0.91
CA LEU A 70 -0.15 -9.12 -1.19
C LEU A 70 -0.05 -8.04 -2.28
N ILE A 71 -0.81 -8.19 -3.36
CA ILE A 71 -0.85 -7.20 -4.45
C ILE A 71 -1.35 -5.85 -3.92
N GLU A 72 -2.43 -5.85 -3.14
CA GLU A 72 -2.99 -4.63 -2.56
C GLU A 72 -1.98 -3.90 -1.65
N LEU A 73 -1.29 -4.65 -0.80
CA LEU A 73 -0.25 -4.07 0.06
C LEU A 73 0.90 -3.46 -0.74
N ASP A 74 1.36 -4.13 -1.80
CA ASP A 74 2.41 -3.62 -2.67
C ASP A 74 1.97 -2.36 -3.45
N GLU A 75 0.71 -2.29 -3.90
CA GLU A 75 0.13 -1.11 -4.55
C GLU A 75 0.03 0.09 -3.60
N GLN A 76 -0.42 -0.15 -2.36
CA GLN A 76 -0.44 0.87 -1.31
C GLN A 76 0.97 1.37 -1.00
N LEU A 77 1.95 0.47 -0.98
CA LEU A 77 3.34 0.81 -0.73
C LEU A 77 3.92 1.69 -1.86
N ILE A 78 3.68 1.35 -3.14
CA ILE A 78 4.06 2.23 -4.27
C ILE A 78 3.42 3.61 -4.14
N THR A 79 2.13 3.66 -3.80
CA THR A 79 1.40 4.92 -3.63
C THR A 79 2.01 5.75 -2.51
N SER A 80 2.32 5.13 -1.37
CA SER A 80 2.99 5.81 -0.25
C SER A 80 4.38 6.32 -0.60
N LEU A 81 5.17 5.56 -1.37
CA LEU A 81 6.51 5.97 -1.82
C LEU A 81 6.45 7.13 -2.82
N ARG A 82 5.45 7.15 -3.70
CA ARG A 82 5.22 8.27 -4.63
C ARG A 82 4.69 9.52 -3.93
N LEU A 83 3.90 9.33 -2.88
CA LEU A 83 3.36 10.39 -2.02
C LEU A 83 4.35 10.86 -0.96
N GLN A 84 5.58 10.32 -0.90
CA GLN A 84 6.68 11.02 -0.24
C GLN A 84 6.94 12.32 -1.02
N VAL A 85 6.11 13.32 -0.74
CA VAL A 85 6.33 14.70 -1.14
C VAL A 85 7.72 15.04 -0.66
N ASN A 86 8.57 15.53 -1.56
CA ASN A 86 9.83 16.13 -1.15
C ASN A 86 9.49 17.21 -0.12
N ASP A 87 9.78 16.95 1.15
CA ASP A 87 9.47 17.88 2.23
C ASP A 87 10.05 19.26 1.89
N ASP A 88 11.22 19.28 1.23
CA ASP A 88 11.88 20.48 0.73
C ASP A 88 11.07 21.24 -0.32
N GLU A 89 10.43 20.55 -1.27
CA GLU A 89 9.55 21.19 -2.27
C GLU A 89 8.32 21.80 -1.60
N TYR A 90 7.72 21.08 -0.65
CA TYR A 90 6.59 21.59 0.11
C TYR A 90 6.97 22.80 0.96
N LEU A 91 8.12 22.75 1.62
CA LEU A 91 8.65 23.86 2.42
C LEU A 91 8.97 25.10 1.59
N ASN A 92 9.39 24.92 0.33
CA ASN A 92 9.63 26.02 -0.59
C ASN A 92 8.34 26.75 -1.00
N LEU A 93 7.19 26.07 -0.96
CA LEU A 93 5.87 26.69 -1.18
C LEU A 93 5.42 27.52 0.04
N LEU A 94 5.92 27.19 1.24
CA LEU A 94 5.56 27.89 2.47
C LEU A 94 6.32 29.20 2.60
N LYS A 95 5.61 30.32 2.46
CA LYS A 95 6.19 31.66 2.48
C LYS A 95 6.63 32.11 3.87
N ASN A 96 5.94 31.64 4.92
CA ASN A 96 6.08 32.16 6.27
C ASN A 96 6.61 31.11 7.24
N ASN A 97 7.44 31.55 8.19
CA ASN A 97 7.95 30.70 9.27
C ASN A 97 6.83 30.07 10.11
N SER A 98 5.70 30.76 10.28
CA SER A 98 4.54 30.20 10.99
C SER A 98 4.00 28.92 10.35
N GLN A 99 3.86 28.92 9.01
CA GLN A 99 3.37 27.74 8.28
C GLN A 99 4.40 26.60 8.32
N ARG A 100 5.69 26.92 8.21
CA ARG A 100 6.77 25.92 8.30
C ARG A 100 6.82 25.28 9.70
N ILE A 101 6.67 26.09 10.76
CA ILE A 101 6.57 25.60 12.14
C ILE A 101 5.33 24.73 12.30
N GLN A 102 4.18 25.14 11.74
CA GLN A 102 2.95 24.35 11.81
C GLN A 102 3.13 22.98 11.16
N TYR A 103 3.70 22.94 9.96
CA TYR A 103 3.99 21.69 9.25
C TYR A 103 4.88 20.76 10.09
N TYR A 104 6.02 21.25 10.57
CA TYR A 104 6.94 20.38 11.32
C TYR A 104 6.41 19.95 12.69
N ARG A 105 5.66 20.81 13.39
CA ARG A 105 5.13 20.52 14.73
C ARG A 105 3.91 19.60 14.69
N PHE A 106 2.97 19.84 13.76
CA PHE A 106 1.68 19.15 13.74
C PHE A 106 1.61 18.03 12.71
N VAL A 107 2.26 18.17 11.55
CA VAL A 107 2.24 17.15 10.49
C VAL A 107 3.37 16.13 10.70
N LYS A 108 4.61 16.60 10.91
CA LYS A 108 5.77 15.70 11.12
C LYS A 108 5.98 15.29 12.58
N GLY A 109 5.38 16.00 13.53
CA GLY A 109 5.47 15.67 14.97
C GLY A 109 6.85 15.91 15.59
N TYR A 110 7.67 16.80 15.03
CA TYR A 110 9.00 17.09 15.59
C TYR A 110 8.93 17.90 16.88
N THR A 111 9.93 17.71 17.76
CA THR A 111 10.10 18.48 19.00
C THR A 111 10.48 19.93 18.72
N GLN A 112 10.19 20.85 19.65
CA GLN A 112 10.49 22.28 19.51
C GLN A 112 11.97 22.56 19.23
N SER A 113 12.88 21.85 19.92
CA SER A 113 14.33 21.92 19.67
C SER A 113 14.66 21.56 18.22
N LYS A 114 14.26 20.36 17.77
CA LYS A 114 14.51 19.92 16.38
C LYS A 114 13.97 20.90 15.33
N THR A 115 12.78 21.46 15.54
CA THR A 115 12.25 22.49 14.61
C THR A 115 13.05 23.78 14.60
N ALA A 116 13.54 24.22 15.76
CA ALA A 116 14.40 25.38 15.89
C ALA A 116 15.71 25.18 15.12
N ASP A 117 16.33 24.00 15.29
CA ASP A 117 17.55 23.62 14.60
C ASP A 117 17.37 23.60 13.08
N ILE A 118 16.28 22.98 12.59
CA ILE A 118 15.98 22.88 11.15
C ILE A 118 15.71 24.25 10.51
N LEU A 119 15.00 25.13 11.22
CA LEU A 119 14.60 26.44 10.70
C LEU A 119 15.64 27.54 10.98
N GLY A 120 16.71 27.24 11.72
CA GLY A 120 17.73 28.23 12.11
C GLY A 120 17.18 29.33 13.02
N ILE A 121 16.18 29.03 13.85
CA ILE A 121 15.53 29.98 14.76
C ILE A 121 15.66 29.51 16.20
N THR A 122 15.33 30.37 17.17
CA THR A 122 15.37 30.00 18.58
C THR A 122 14.14 29.19 19.00
N GLU A 123 14.31 28.25 19.94
CA GLU A 123 13.19 27.47 20.49
C GLU A 123 12.09 28.37 21.10
N ARG A 124 12.48 29.52 21.68
CA ARG A 124 11.55 30.52 22.21
C ARG A 124 10.63 31.09 21.12
N GLN A 125 11.16 31.36 19.91
CA GLN A 125 10.35 31.82 18.78
C GLN A 125 9.37 30.74 18.32
N VAL A 126 9.81 29.48 18.26
CA VAL A 126 8.93 28.34 17.95
C VAL A 126 7.77 28.26 18.94
N ARG A 127 8.05 28.32 20.25
CA ARG A 127 7.03 28.29 21.32
C ARG A 127 6.00 29.42 21.19
N ARG A 128 6.47 30.64 20.90
CA ARG A 128 5.59 31.80 20.74
C ARG A 128 4.63 31.61 19.57
N ILE A 129 5.15 31.23 18.41
CA ILE A 129 4.37 31.02 17.19
C ILE A 129 3.40 29.85 17.35
N GLU A 130 3.82 28.76 17.99
CA GLU A 130 2.93 27.63 18.30
C GLU A 130 1.74 28.06 19.18
N LYS A 131 1.98 28.93 20.16
CA LYS A 131 0.92 29.49 21.01
C LYS A 131 -0.05 30.36 20.20
N GLU A 132 0.47 31.20 19.31
CA GLU A 132 -0.34 32.05 18.42
C GLU A 132 -1.24 31.20 17.50
N ILE A 133 -0.71 30.12 16.91
CA ILE A 133 -1.47 29.19 16.04
C ILE A 133 -2.60 28.48 16.81
N LYS A 134 -2.30 28.01 18.03
CA LYS A 134 -3.32 27.35 18.89
C LYS A 134 -4.44 28.32 19.26
N MET A 135 -4.10 29.57 19.58
CA MET A 135 -5.08 30.61 19.87
C MET A 135 -5.94 30.96 18.66
N SER A 136 -5.35 31.05 17.45
CA SER A 136 -6.13 31.33 16.24
C SER A 136 -7.09 30.20 15.88
N GLY A 137 -6.70 28.94 16.08
CA GLY A 137 -7.59 27.79 15.84
C GLY A 137 -8.73 27.68 16.84
N LEU A 138 -8.51 28.09 18.10
CA LEU A 138 -9.57 28.17 19.10
C LEU A 138 -10.58 29.29 18.80
N MET A 139 -10.11 30.41 18.25
CA MET A 139 -10.96 31.54 17.87
C MET A 139 -11.84 31.23 16.65
N SER A 140 -11.36 30.44 15.68
CA SER A 140 -12.21 30.01 14.55
C SER A 140 -13.36 29.13 15.01
N CYS A 141 -13.14 28.20 15.94
CA CYS A 141 -14.21 27.34 16.46
C CYS A 141 -15.23 28.09 17.33
N SER A 142 -14.88 29.22 17.95
CA SER A 142 -15.83 30.00 18.76
C SER A 142 -16.81 30.85 17.93
N LEU A 143 -16.49 31.11 16.66
CA LEU A 143 -17.33 31.89 15.74
C LEU A 143 -18.38 31.02 15.02
N ASP A 144 -18.20 29.69 15.00
CA ASP A 144 -19.14 28.75 14.38
C ASP A 144 -20.35 28.42 15.27
N PHE A 145 -20.42 29.00 16.48
CA PHE A 145 -21.52 28.80 17.45
C PHE A 145 -22.41 30.05 17.67
N GLN A 146 -22.31 31.06 16.81
CA GLN A 146 -23.21 32.22 16.79
C GLN A 146 -24.14 32.17 15.58
#